data_AF-A0A7S1BZX6-F1
#
_entry.id   AF-A0A7S1BZX6-F1
#
_cell.length_a   1.000
_cell.length_b   1.000
_cell.length_c   1.000
_cell.angle_alpha   90.00
_cell.angle_beta   90.00
_cell.angle_gamma   90.00
#
_symmetry.space_group_name_H-M   'P 1'
#
loop_
_entity.id
_entity.type
_entity.pdbx_description
1 polymer ?
#
loop_
_entity_poly.entity_id
_entity_poly.type
_entity_poly.pdbx_seq_one_letter_code
_entity_poly.pdbx_strand_id
1 'polypeptide(L)'
;MIFSIIILLGASSACSANTHTTNLRKSDHDHEIRNILESSTERALDKGRKLNGSVDTDSKFLGCYADAADRSLPILKGSSKSVDQCSDLCDGYKYFARQWKGECWCGNDSYSKHGSSTGCDCMGPNVGAWKQCVYEKKPSNFLGCYADAADRALPVLKGSSKSVDQCSDLCDGYKYFARQWKGECWCGNDSYSK
;
A
#
# COMPACT_ATOMS: atom_id res chain seq x y z
N MET A 1 17.68 -14.45 7.26
CA MET A 1 17.94 -13.69 6.03
C MET A 1 16.69 -12.88 5.73
N ILE A 2 16.81 -11.59 5.44
CA ILE A 2 15.65 -10.71 5.18
C ILE A 2 15.34 -10.81 3.69
N PHE A 3 14.25 -11.49 3.33
CA PHE A 3 13.77 -11.57 1.94
C PHE A 3 13.07 -10.26 1.59
N SER A 4 13.23 -9.74 0.37
CA SER A 4 12.49 -8.54 -0.08
C SER A 4 11.32 -8.95 -0.97
N ILE A 5 10.12 -8.47 -0.62
CA ILE A 5 8.84 -8.81 -1.27
C ILE A 5 8.55 -7.80 -2.36
N ILE A 6 8.28 -8.30 -3.55
CA ILE A 6 7.94 -7.50 -4.72
C ILE A 6 6.65 -8.07 -5.27
N ILE A 7 5.83 -7.29 -5.97
CA ILE A 7 4.69 -7.83 -6.71
C ILE A 7 4.80 -7.33 -8.14
N LEU A 8 4.91 -8.26 -9.09
CA LEU A 8 5.09 -7.99 -10.51
C LEU A 8 3.76 -8.21 -11.22
N LEU A 9 3.36 -7.32 -12.10
CA LEU A 9 2.05 -7.39 -12.76
C LEU A 9 2.15 -7.96 -14.16
N GLY A 10 1.47 -9.09 -14.39
CA GLY A 10 0.96 -9.48 -15.70
C GLY A 10 -0.35 -8.73 -15.99
N ALA A 11 -0.53 -8.29 -17.24
CA ALA A 11 -1.64 -7.44 -17.67
C ALA A 11 -3.00 -7.87 -17.09
N SER A 12 -3.62 -7.00 -16.29
CA SER A 12 -5.04 -6.99 -15.89
C SER A 12 -5.46 -7.62 -14.55
N SER A 13 -4.61 -7.72 -13.53
CA SER A 13 -5.12 -7.96 -12.16
C SER A 13 -4.43 -7.09 -11.13
N ALA A 14 -5.21 -6.30 -10.40
CA ALA A 14 -4.77 -5.19 -9.56
C ALA A 14 -3.80 -5.59 -8.43
N CYS A 15 -2.58 -5.03 -8.44
CA CYS A 15 -1.77 -4.84 -7.23
C CYS A 15 -2.33 -3.59 -6.54
N SER A 16 -3.32 -3.75 -5.65
CA SER A 16 -4.01 -2.58 -5.09
C SER A 16 -3.29 -1.98 -3.90
N ALA A 17 -2.81 -0.74 -4.06
CA ALA A 17 -3.34 0.39 -3.31
C ALA A 17 -3.98 1.39 -4.31
N ASN A 18 -5.17 1.02 -4.79
CA ASN A 18 -6.20 1.84 -5.45
C ASN A 18 -5.74 3.02 -6.35
N THR A 19 -5.75 2.83 -7.67
CA THR A 19 -5.70 3.92 -8.66
C THR A 19 -7.09 4.25 -9.20
N HIS A 20 -7.53 5.49 -9.00
CA HIS A 20 -8.60 6.08 -9.79
C HIS A 20 -7.97 6.64 -11.07
N THR A 21 -8.14 5.95 -12.19
CA THR A 21 -7.83 6.54 -13.51
C THR A 21 -8.97 6.25 -14.48
N THR A 22 -9.71 7.30 -14.82
CA THR A 22 -10.73 7.30 -15.87
C THR A 22 -10.05 7.27 -17.25
N ASN A 23 -10.44 6.28 -18.06
CA ASN A 23 -10.06 6.18 -19.47
C ASN A 23 -10.67 7.33 -20.29
N LEU A 24 -9.85 8.01 -21.10
CA LEU A 24 -10.33 8.83 -22.23
C LEU A 24 -9.54 8.45 -23.50
N ARG A 25 -10.28 8.27 -24.60
CA ARG A 25 -9.84 7.76 -25.91
C ARG A 25 -8.92 8.75 -26.64
N LYS A 26 -7.95 8.24 -27.40
CA LYS A 26 -7.09 9.01 -28.31
C LYS A 26 -7.78 9.18 -29.67
N SER A 27 -7.73 10.39 -30.24
CA SER A 27 -7.67 10.57 -31.69
C SER A 27 -6.59 11.58 -32.03
N ASP A 28 -5.93 11.32 -33.15
CA ASP A 28 -4.72 11.96 -33.63
C ASP A 28 -4.95 13.42 -34.02
N HIS A 29 -4.15 14.36 -33.49
CA HIS A 29 -3.55 15.49 -34.21
C HIS A 29 -2.61 16.30 -33.28
N ASP A 30 -1.42 16.58 -33.82
CA ASP A 30 -0.56 17.75 -33.60
C ASP A 30 0.48 17.79 -32.45
N HIS A 31 1.72 17.63 -32.90
CA HIS A 31 3.00 17.47 -32.20
C HIS A 31 3.45 18.71 -31.39
N GLU A 32 2.74 19.84 -31.48
CA GLU A 32 3.15 21.10 -30.86
C GLU A 32 2.51 21.34 -29.48
N ILE A 33 1.34 20.73 -29.21
CA ILE A 33 0.66 20.79 -27.91
C ILE A 33 1.40 19.92 -26.86
N ARG A 34 2.17 18.91 -27.30
CA ARG A 34 2.93 18.00 -26.41
C ARG A 34 3.95 18.71 -25.54
N ASN A 35 4.73 19.65 -26.08
CA ASN A 35 5.80 20.31 -25.31
C ASN A 35 5.25 21.30 -24.25
N ILE A 36 4.09 21.92 -24.51
CA ILE A 36 3.44 22.83 -23.55
C ILE A 36 2.72 22.02 -22.46
N LEU A 37 2.06 20.91 -22.82
CA LEU A 37 1.51 19.97 -21.85
C LEU A 37 2.60 19.37 -20.97
N GLU A 38 3.74 18.91 -21.52
CA GLU A 38 4.86 18.37 -20.76
C GLU A 38 5.44 19.40 -19.76
N SER A 39 5.62 20.67 -20.15
CA SER A 39 6.11 21.70 -19.21
C SER A 39 5.11 22.08 -18.10
N SER A 40 3.82 21.81 -18.33
CA SER A 40 2.71 22.10 -17.42
C SER A 40 2.41 20.91 -16.52
N THR A 41 2.57 19.68 -17.02
CA THR A 41 2.45 18.43 -16.26
C THR A 41 3.60 18.26 -15.30
N GLU A 42 4.84 18.64 -15.64
CA GLU A 42 5.96 18.61 -14.68
C GLU A 42 5.73 19.56 -13.50
N ARG A 43 5.14 20.74 -13.76
CA ARG A 43 4.73 21.68 -12.69
C ARG A 43 3.52 21.19 -11.88
N ALA A 44 2.65 20.39 -12.47
CA ALA A 44 1.56 19.72 -11.77
C ALA A 44 2.03 18.47 -11.00
N LEU A 45 3.07 17.78 -11.47
CA LEU A 45 3.74 16.65 -10.81
C LEU A 45 4.59 17.11 -9.61
N ASP A 46 5.30 18.24 -9.68
CA ASP A 46 6.00 18.82 -8.51
C ASP A 46 5.02 19.32 -7.44
N LYS A 47 3.91 19.95 -7.85
CA LYS A 47 2.81 20.31 -6.93
C LYS A 47 2.09 19.07 -6.40
N GLY A 48 1.93 18.03 -7.21
CA GLY A 48 1.45 16.73 -6.80
C GLY A 48 2.38 16.05 -5.78
N ARG A 49 3.70 16.14 -5.96
CA ARG A 49 4.72 15.62 -5.04
C ARG A 49 4.78 16.39 -3.72
N LYS A 50 4.45 17.68 -3.72
CA LYS A 50 4.36 18.49 -2.48
C LYS A 50 3.00 18.41 -1.78
N LEU A 51 1.94 18.00 -2.47
CA LEU A 51 0.66 17.61 -1.85
C LEU A 51 0.60 16.11 -1.51
N ASN A 52 1.55 15.33 -2.04
CA ASN A 52 1.83 13.94 -1.77
C ASN A 52 3.25 13.79 -1.19
N GLY A 53 3.51 14.46 -0.06
CA GLY A 53 4.60 14.03 0.80
C GLY A 53 4.23 12.63 1.33
N SER A 54 4.96 11.60 0.86
CA SER A 54 4.95 10.21 1.36
C SER A 54 3.64 9.41 1.36
N VAL A 55 2.64 9.72 0.54
CA VAL A 55 1.40 8.90 0.48
C VAL A 55 1.48 7.86 -0.65
N ASP A 56 2.21 6.79 -0.35
CA ASP A 56 2.05 5.36 -0.70
C ASP A 56 3.38 4.70 -0.22
N THR A 57 3.46 3.71 0.67
CA THR A 57 2.92 2.36 0.43
C THR A 57 2.85 1.44 1.65
N ASP A 58 3.19 1.80 2.88
CA ASP A 58 3.39 0.75 3.91
C ASP A 58 2.10 0.20 4.51
N SER A 59 0.95 0.76 4.15
CA SER A 59 -0.33 0.31 4.71
C SER A 59 -1.52 0.57 3.80
N LYS A 60 -2.53 -0.29 3.89
CA LYS A 60 -3.79 -0.21 3.15
C LYS A 60 -4.87 0.33 4.07
N PHE A 61 -5.49 1.45 3.69
CA PHE A 61 -6.67 1.94 4.41
C PHE A 61 -7.84 0.96 4.25
N LEU A 62 -8.42 0.53 5.38
CA LEU A 62 -9.54 -0.39 5.41
C LEU A 62 -10.89 0.33 5.56
N GLY A 63 -10.91 1.42 6.32
CA GLY A 63 -12.14 2.19 6.53
C GLY A 63 -12.22 2.86 7.90
N CYS A 64 -13.40 3.45 8.15
CA CYS A 64 -13.82 4.01 9.42
C CYS A 64 -14.64 2.95 10.18
N TYR A 65 -14.22 2.60 11.39
CA TYR A 65 -14.87 1.59 12.24
C TYR A 65 -15.25 2.20 13.58
N ALA A 66 -16.32 1.71 14.18
CA ALA A 66 -16.66 2.11 15.55
C ALA A 66 -15.63 1.55 16.54
N ASP A 67 -15.46 2.23 17.66
CA ASP A 67 -14.68 1.75 18.80
C ASP A 67 -15.52 1.88 20.08
N ALA A 68 -15.20 1.12 21.11
CA ALA A 68 -15.88 1.19 22.39
C ALA A 68 -14.90 0.95 23.54
N ALA A 69 -15.39 1.00 24.78
CA ALA A 69 -14.56 0.85 25.97
C ALA A 69 -13.74 -0.46 25.96
N ASP A 70 -14.33 -1.54 25.46
CA ASP A 70 -13.58 -2.72 25.03
C ASP A 70 -13.00 -2.42 23.64
N ARG A 71 -11.73 -2.01 23.57
CA ARG A 71 -11.11 -1.52 22.33
C ARG A 71 -11.09 -2.53 21.20
N SER A 72 -11.32 -2.09 19.96
CA SER A 72 -11.17 -2.90 18.74
C SER A 72 -9.72 -3.33 18.53
N LEU A 73 -8.79 -2.38 18.64
CA LEU A 73 -7.35 -2.61 18.67
C LEU A 73 -6.83 -2.31 20.09
N PRO A 74 -6.25 -3.27 20.81
CA PRO A 74 -6.05 -3.15 22.26
C PRO A 74 -4.79 -2.38 22.69
N ILE A 75 -3.81 -2.18 21.81
CA ILE A 75 -2.49 -1.65 22.20
C ILE A 75 -2.36 -0.17 21.83
N LEU A 76 -2.39 0.73 22.80
CA LEU A 76 -2.09 2.15 22.59
C LEU A 76 -0.57 2.38 22.55
N LYS A 77 -0.06 3.02 21.50
CA LYS A 77 1.37 3.35 21.35
C LYS A 77 1.70 4.84 21.49
N GLY A 78 0.71 5.71 21.48
CA GLY A 78 0.91 7.15 21.62
C GLY A 78 -0.24 7.97 21.09
N SER A 79 -0.10 9.30 21.10
CA SER A 79 -1.08 10.26 20.61
C SER A 79 -0.45 11.41 19.84
N SER A 80 -1.28 12.25 19.20
CA SER A 80 -0.86 13.38 18.34
C SER A 80 0.03 12.95 17.17
N LYS A 81 -0.26 11.80 16.56
CA LYS A 81 0.52 11.23 15.46
C LYS A 81 -0.22 11.29 14.12
N SER A 82 0.56 11.36 13.05
CA SER A 82 0.10 11.14 11.67
C SER A 82 -0.17 9.66 11.41
N VAL A 83 -0.67 9.35 10.21
CA VAL A 83 -0.87 7.95 9.76
C VAL A 83 0.47 7.22 9.72
N ASP A 84 1.46 7.79 9.04
CA ASP A 84 2.79 7.18 8.89
C ASP A 84 3.46 6.94 10.24
N GLN A 85 3.40 7.92 11.14
CA GLN A 85 3.94 7.76 12.50
C GLN A 85 3.22 6.66 13.30
N CYS A 86 1.91 6.48 13.12
CA CYS A 86 1.20 5.38 13.74
C CYS A 86 1.55 4.03 13.10
N SER A 87 1.79 3.99 11.79
CA SER A 87 2.31 2.80 11.12
C SER A 87 3.62 2.39 11.79
N ASP A 88 4.61 3.29 11.86
CA ASP A 88 5.93 3.00 12.45
C ASP A 88 5.82 2.54 13.91
N LEU A 89 5.03 3.25 14.73
CA LEU A 89 4.84 2.88 16.15
C LEU A 89 4.17 1.52 16.35
N CYS A 90 3.39 1.07 15.37
CA CYS A 90 2.73 -0.23 15.34
C CYS A 90 3.52 -1.28 14.55
N ASP A 91 4.84 -1.14 14.40
CA ASP A 91 5.71 -2.22 13.93
C ASP A 91 5.51 -3.51 14.73
N GLY A 92 5.43 -4.63 14.02
CA GLY A 92 5.11 -5.95 14.56
C GLY A 92 3.61 -6.26 14.72
N TYR A 93 2.71 -5.33 14.39
CA TYR A 93 1.26 -5.59 14.36
C TYR A 93 0.72 -5.65 12.92
N LYS A 94 -0.34 -6.42 12.72
CA LYS A 94 -1.03 -6.52 11.42
C LYS A 94 -1.84 -5.27 11.09
N TYR A 95 -2.46 -4.67 12.09
CA TYR A 95 -3.31 -3.49 11.94
C TYR A 95 -2.86 -2.38 12.87
N PHE A 96 -3.09 -1.15 12.41
CA PHE A 96 -3.11 0.01 13.28
C PHE A 96 -4.31 0.89 12.95
N ALA A 97 -4.65 1.78 13.89
CA ALA A 97 -5.66 2.78 13.66
C ALA A 97 -5.33 4.10 14.34
N ARG A 98 -5.82 5.18 13.72
CA ARG A 98 -5.89 6.50 14.37
C ARG A 98 -7.24 6.69 15.05
N GLN A 99 -7.25 7.21 16.27
CA GLN A 99 -8.46 7.66 16.99
C GLN A 99 -8.29 9.08 17.55
N TRP A 100 -9.39 9.81 17.74
CA TRP A 100 -9.41 11.09 18.46
C TRP A 100 -8.34 12.04 17.91
N LYS A 101 -7.61 12.74 18.80
CA LYS A 101 -6.51 13.64 18.45
C LYS A 101 -5.21 12.90 18.09
N GLY A 102 -5.32 11.90 17.20
CA GLY A 102 -4.18 11.15 16.65
C GLY A 102 -3.58 10.09 17.58
N GLU A 103 -4.41 9.40 18.36
CA GLU A 103 -4.03 8.19 19.10
C GLU A 103 -3.68 7.04 18.15
N CYS A 104 -2.58 6.33 18.40
CA CYS A 104 -2.19 5.14 17.64
C CYS A 104 -2.57 3.87 18.39
N TRP A 105 -3.54 3.14 17.87
CA TRP A 105 -3.97 1.85 18.40
C TRP A 105 -3.46 0.73 17.48
N CYS A 106 -2.86 -0.32 18.02
CA CYS A 106 -2.33 -1.46 17.28
C CYS A 106 -3.00 -2.76 17.71
N GLY A 107 -3.05 -3.73 16.80
CA GLY A 107 -3.51 -5.07 17.09
C GLY A 107 -3.37 -5.99 15.88
N ASN A 108 -3.58 -7.28 16.11
CA ASN A 108 -3.46 -8.29 15.05
C ASN A 108 -4.81 -8.74 14.50
N ASP A 109 -5.91 -8.43 15.20
CA ASP A 109 -7.25 -8.93 14.91
C ASP A 109 -8.32 -7.94 15.40
N SER A 110 -9.58 -8.26 15.15
CA SER A 110 -10.76 -7.60 15.76
C SER A 110 -10.94 -6.10 15.49
N TYR A 111 -10.22 -5.53 14.51
CA TYR A 111 -10.33 -4.11 14.15
C TYR A 111 -11.75 -3.66 13.78
N SER A 112 -12.58 -4.58 13.29
CA SER A 112 -13.96 -4.34 12.85
C SER A 112 -15.02 -4.84 13.82
N LYS A 113 -14.64 -5.24 15.05
CA LYS A 113 -15.55 -5.94 15.97
C LYS A 113 -16.82 -5.15 16.33
N HIS A 114 -16.74 -3.81 16.31
CA HIS A 114 -17.86 -2.90 16.58
C HIS A 114 -18.58 -2.42 15.33
N GLY A 115 -18.22 -2.96 14.16
CA GLY A 115 -18.82 -2.61 12.88
C GLY A 115 -18.27 -1.32 12.27
N SER A 116 -18.72 -1.04 11.04
CA SER A 116 -18.36 0.17 10.32
C SER A 116 -18.98 1.41 10.96
N SER A 117 -18.27 2.53 10.88
CA SER A 117 -18.76 3.85 11.32
C SER A 117 -18.60 4.86 10.19
N THR A 118 -19.11 6.07 10.40
CA THR A 118 -19.02 7.18 9.44
C THR A 118 -18.50 8.45 10.11
N GLY A 119 -18.06 9.41 9.28
CA GLY A 119 -17.60 10.71 9.74
C GLY A 119 -16.27 10.67 10.50
N CYS A 120 -15.43 9.67 10.29
CA CYS A 120 -14.03 9.75 10.72
C CYS A 120 -13.29 10.82 9.89
N ASP A 121 -12.55 11.70 10.54
CA ASP A 121 -11.62 12.61 9.87
C ASP A 121 -10.21 12.01 9.84
N CYS A 122 -9.99 11.06 8.93
CA CYS A 122 -8.78 10.24 8.92
C CYS A 122 -7.49 11.00 8.60
N MET A 123 -7.61 12.13 7.89
CA MET A 123 -6.47 12.97 7.51
C MET A 123 -6.33 14.19 8.43
N GLY A 124 -7.37 14.57 9.15
CA GLY A 124 -7.33 15.70 10.04
C GLY A 124 -6.67 15.44 11.40
N PRO A 125 -6.60 16.51 12.21
CA PRO A 125 -6.00 16.46 13.55
C PRO A 125 -6.90 15.76 14.57
N ASN A 126 -8.18 15.54 14.27
CA ASN A 126 -9.12 14.85 15.16
C ASN A 126 -10.01 13.87 14.39
N VAL A 127 -9.63 12.59 14.39
CA VAL A 127 -10.40 11.50 13.77
C VAL A 127 -11.82 11.39 14.35
N GLY A 128 -11.98 11.70 15.64
CA GLY A 128 -13.22 11.69 16.38
C GLY A 128 -13.28 10.64 17.49
N ALA A 129 -14.27 10.80 18.37
CA ALA A 129 -14.45 9.93 19.54
C ALA A 129 -15.07 8.59 19.16
N TRP A 130 -14.57 7.51 19.75
CA TRP A 130 -15.13 6.16 19.62
C TRP A 130 -15.28 5.68 18.18
N LYS A 131 -14.33 6.10 17.33
CA LYS A 131 -14.23 5.66 15.94
C LYS A 131 -12.79 5.73 15.47
N GLN A 132 -12.40 4.72 14.71
CA GLN A 132 -11.03 4.45 14.32
C GLN A 132 -10.90 4.45 12.79
N CYS A 133 -9.91 5.17 12.27
CA CYS A 133 -9.45 5.00 10.89
C CYS A 133 -8.44 3.86 10.87
N VAL A 134 -8.85 2.71 10.35
CA VAL A 134 -8.08 1.47 10.42
C VAL A 134 -7.29 1.26 9.13
N TYR A 135 -6.05 0.79 9.30
CA TYR A 135 -5.13 0.46 8.24
C TYR A 135 -4.55 -0.95 8.47
N GLU A 136 -4.43 -1.73 7.40
CA GLU A 136 -3.67 -2.98 7.37
C GLU A 136 -2.23 -2.70 6.95
N LYS A 137 -1.26 -3.14 7.74
CA LYS A 137 0.15 -2.95 7.43
C LYS A 137 0.57 -3.90 6.31
N LYS A 138 1.34 -3.37 5.37
CA LYS A 138 2.10 -4.19 4.41
C LYS A 138 3.35 -4.72 5.12
N PRO A 139 3.91 -5.85 4.66
CA PRO A 139 5.19 -6.34 5.17
C PRO A 139 6.28 -5.28 5.00
N SER A 140 7.16 -5.11 5.99
CA SER A 140 8.22 -4.09 6.01
C SER A 140 9.26 -4.22 4.88
N ASN A 141 9.27 -5.38 4.23
CA ASN A 141 10.12 -5.73 3.10
C ASN A 141 9.39 -5.62 1.76
N PHE A 142 8.20 -5.02 1.72
CA PHE A 142 7.46 -4.77 0.49
C PHE A 142 8.04 -3.59 -0.30
N LEU A 143 8.69 -3.88 -1.43
CA LEU A 143 9.35 -2.88 -2.27
C LEU A 143 8.39 -2.16 -3.23
N GLY A 144 7.18 -2.67 -3.42
CA GLY A 144 6.16 -2.05 -4.27
C GLY A 144 5.60 -2.95 -5.37
N CYS A 145 4.75 -2.34 -6.20
CA CYS A 145 4.15 -2.94 -7.38
C CYS A 145 4.91 -2.46 -8.63
N TYR A 146 5.38 -3.39 -9.45
CA TYR A 146 6.16 -3.07 -10.66
C TYR A 146 5.48 -3.69 -11.90
N ALA A 147 5.52 -2.96 -13.01
CA ALA A 147 5.05 -3.51 -14.28
C ALA A 147 6.01 -4.62 -14.73
N ASP A 148 5.48 -5.77 -15.16
CA ASP A 148 6.28 -6.81 -15.79
C ASP A 148 6.17 -6.69 -17.32
N ALA A 149 7.29 -6.92 -17.99
CA ALA A 149 7.41 -6.90 -19.44
C ALA A 149 8.00 -8.22 -19.95
N ALA A 150 8.08 -8.39 -21.28
CA ALA A 150 8.63 -9.61 -21.88
C ALA A 150 10.08 -9.88 -21.42
N ASP A 151 10.85 -8.80 -21.17
CA ASP A 151 12.17 -8.83 -20.56
C ASP A 151 12.10 -8.82 -19.03
N ARG A 152 11.45 -9.82 -18.44
CA ARG A 152 11.15 -9.89 -17.00
C ARG A 152 12.31 -9.47 -16.09
N ALA A 153 11.99 -8.69 -15.06
CA ALA A 153 12.96 -8.31 -14.03
C ALA A 153 13.35 -9.52 -13.16
N LEU A 154 12.38 -10.37 -12.82
CA LEU A 154 12.61 -11.63 -12.09
C LEU A 154 12.46 -12.82 -13.05
N PRO A 155 13.55 -13.50 -13.42
CA PRO A 155 13.53 -14.48 -14.51
C PRO A 155 13.10 -15.90 -14.10
N VAL A 156 13.07 -16.23 -12.80
CA VAL A 156 12.87 -17.62 -12.35
C VAL A 156 11.45 -17.87 -11.85
N LEU A 157 10.63 -18.60 -12.61
CA LEU A 157 9.32 -19.08 -12.12
C LEU A 157 9.50 -20.32 -11.23
N LYS A 158 9.01 -20.26 -9.98
CA LYS A 158 9.07 -21.38 -9.01
C LYS A 158 7.74 -22.11 -8.80
N GLY A 159 6.64 -21.61 -9.36
CA GLY A 159 5.30 -22.19 -9.24
C GLY A 159 4.26 -21.11 -9.00
N SER A 160 3.14 -21.47 -8.35
CA SER A 160 2.09 -20.52 -7.98
C SER A 160 1.60 -20.74 -6.56
N SER A 161 1.23 -19.66 -5.86
CA SER A 161 0.71 -19.66 -4.50
C SER A 161 -0.48 -18.71 -4.29
N LYS A 162 -1.24 -18.96 -3.22
CA LYS A 162 -2.36 -18.09 -2.83
C LYS A 162 -1.92 -16.97 -1.87
N SER A 163 -0.78 -17.09 -1.19
CA SER A 163 -0.27 -16.09 -0.26
C SER A 163 1.13 -15.58 -0.61
N VAL A 164 1.44 -14.39 -0.10
CA VAL A 164 2.77 -13.78 -0.20
C VAL A 164 3.82 -14.65 0.50
N ASP A 165 3.52 -15.13 1.70
CA ASP A 165 4.45 -15.95 2.49
C ASP A 165 4.82 -17.25 1.78
N GLN A 166 3.83 -17.97 1.23
CA GLN A 166 4.09 -19.18 0.46
C GLN A 166 4.93 -18.91 -0.81
N CYS A 167 4.78 -17.71 -1.39
CA CYS A 167 5.60 -17.32 -2.52
C CYS A 167 7.04 -17.01 -2.12
N SER A 168 7.21 -16.39 -0.95
CA SER A 168 8.52 -16.20 -0.32
C SER A 168 9.21 -17.53 -0.10
N ASP A 169 8.50 -18.52 0.44
CA ASP A 169 9.05 -19.86 0.70
C ASP A 169 9.48 -20.57 -0.59
N LEU A 170 8.69 -20.46 -1.66
CA LEU A 170 9.05 -21.01 -2.98
C LEU A 170 10.31 -20.36 -3.56
N CYS A 171 10.54 -19.10 -3.24
CA CYS A 171 11.69 -18.31 -3.68
C CYS A 171 12.80 -18.26 -2.61
N ASP A 172 12.81 -19.17 -1.63
CA ASP A 172 13.90 -19.24 -0.65
C ASP A 172 15.26 -19.38 -1.37
N GLY A 173 16.24 -18.62 -0.90
CA GLY A 173 17.55 -18.47 -1.54
C GLY A 173 17.63 -17.41 -2.64
N TYR A 174 16.53 -16.75 -3.03
CA TYR A 174 16.56 -15.57 -3.91
C TYR A 174 16.46 -14.27 -3.11
N LYS A 175 17.09 -13.21 -3.63
CA LYS A 175 17.07 -11.87 -3.03
C LYS A 175 15.70 -11.20 -3.15
N TYR A 176 15.04 -11.45 -4.28
CA TYR A 176 13.75 -10.87 -4.63
C TYR A 176 12.79 -11.96 -5.07
N PHE A 177 11.54 -11.80 -4.68
CA PHE A 177 10.44 -12.55 -5.28
C PHE A 177 9.28 -11.66 -5.61
N ALA A 178 8.51 -12.06 -6.61
CA ALA A 178 7.27 -11.41 -6.93
C ALA A 178 6.15 -12.34 -7.31
N ARG A 179 4.94 -11.91 -6.94
CA ARG A 179 3.70 -12.56 -7.36
C ARG A 179 3.19 -11.89 -8.63
N GLN A 180 2.86 -12.68 -9.65
CA GLN A 180 2.14 -12.19 -10.82
C GLN A 180 1.00 -13.12 -11.23
N TRP A 181 0.09 -12.60 -12.05
CA TRP A 181 -1.03 -13.35 -12.61
C TRP A 181 -1.81 -14.14 -11.54
N LYS A 182 -2.34 -15.33 -11.86
CA LYS A 182 -3.09 -16.23 -10.96
C LYS A 182 -2.23 -16.86 -9.84
N GLY A 183 -1.34 -16.07 -9.23
CA GLY A 183 -0.52 -16.42 -8.09
C GLY A 183 0.87 -16.93 -8.43
N GLU A 184 1.36 -16.78 -9.66
CA GLU A 184 2.70 -17.21 -10.05
C GLU A 184 3.78 -16.53 -9.21
N CYS A 185 4.82 -17.28 -8.89
CA CYS A 185 5.95 -16.88 -8.05
C CYS A 185 7.22 -16.80 -8.86
N TRP A 186 7.69 -15.58 -9.09
CA TRP A 186 8.89 -15.28 -9.85
C TRP A 186 10.00 -14.82 -8.91
N CYS A 187 11.22 -15.28 -9.12
CA CYS A 187 12.35 -15.00 -8.24
C CYS A 187 13.55 -14.49 -9.04
N GLY A 188 14.44 -13.75 -8.38
CA GLY A 188 15.64 -13.20 -8.99
C GLY A 188 16.59 -12.57 -7.97
N ASN A 189 17.82 -12.32 -8.40
CA ASN A 189 18.88 -11.78 -7.55
C ASN A 189 19.42 -10.43 -8.00
N ASP A 190 19.33 -10.11 -9.29
CA ASP A 190 20.05 -9.00 -9.90
C ASP A 190 19.29 -7.67 -9.77
N SER A 191 18.11 -7.60 -10.39
CA SER A 191 17.22 -6.44 -10.33
C SER A 191 15.78 -6.90 -10.12
N TYR A 192 14.96 -5.97 -9.63
CA TYR A 192 13.53 -6.17 -9.42
C TYR A 192 12.63 -5.29 -10.28
N SER A 193 13.22 -4.37 -11.02
CA SER A 193 12.54 -3.52 -11.99
C SER A 193 13.43 -3.30 -13.20
N LYS A 194 12.81 -3.02 -14.34
CA LYS A 194 13.45 -2.52 -15.55
C LYS A 194 12.64 -1.35 -16.08
#